data_AF-A0A0G2EIL5-F1
#
_entry.id   AF-A0A0G2EIL5-F1
#
_cell.length_a   1.000
_cell.length_b   1.000
_cell.length_c   1.000
_cell.angle_alpha   90.00
_cell.angle_beta   90.00
_cell.angle_gamma   90.00
#
_symmetry.space_group_name_H-M   'P 1'
#
loop_
_entity.id
_entity.type
_entity.pdbx_description
1 polymer ?
#
loop_
_entity_poly.entity_id
_entity_poly.type
_entity_poly.pdbx_seq_one_letter_code
_entity_poly.pdbx_strand_id
1 'polypeptide(L)'
;MNLIASGCGVRLDSYALMHRWLGRVAIVEALVHTVAAAVSHPLNFKRASDIAALTACITIAVILLSSIGYIRRHFYEIFSKAHLVLVALALAAIYVHTPSKNPFTVPKVYLLVAAGSGFTGEPELEALVEGPYGRELDLESYGTVLLFATGIGIAGQLPYVTQLLEGYHDCKVKTRRIALFWELDSELHAAWVADMMKELLRRDTKRILDIRLFILGNFLSNQTHLGDNARPGERIDMTYKPMDAEDLIESEMECRKGRTVVSLCTNDERSNEIREIVRCLLDKDIHLKELEFRPPPASEYKKDRKGPFNADRSKRTIEKV
;
A
#
# COMPACT_ATOMS: atom_id res chain seq x y z
N MET A 1 -23.94 27.75 -4.55
CA MET A 1 -24.15 26.60 -5.45
C MET A 1 -23.05 25.60 -5.16
N ASN A 2 -23.39 24.38 -4.70
CA ASN A 2 -22.38 23.39 -4.28
C ASN A 2 -21.77 22.71 -5.51
N LEU A 3 -20.53 23.08 -5.84
CA LEU A 3 -19.71 22.56 -6.96
C LEU A 3 -19.64 21.02 -7.01
N ILE A 4 -19.69 20.38 -5.84
CA ILE A 4 -19.59 18.92 -5.68
C ILE A 4 -20.86 18.19 -6.15
N ALA A 5 -22.05 18.77 -5.89
CA ALA A 5 -23.32 18.16 -6.27
C ALA A 5 -23.54 18.23 -7.80
N SER A 6 -23.06 19.32 -8.43
CA SER A 6 -23.09 19.48 -9.88
C SER A 6 -22.07 18.60 -10.62
N GLY A 7 -20.96 18.24 -9.99
CA GLY A 7 -19.93 17.37 -10.60
C GLY A 7 -20.28 15.88 -10.58
N CYS A 8 -20.92 15.38 -9.52
CA CYS A 8 -21.19 13.95 -9.34
C CYS A 8 -22.62 13.50 -9.67
N GLY A 9 -23.50 14.40 -10.14
CA GLY A 9 -24.90 14.06 -10.46
C GLY A 9 -25.79 13.68 -9.27
N VAL A 10 -25.35 13.97 -8.04
CA VAL A 10 -26.05 13.55 -6.81
C VAL A 10 -27.05 14.62 -6.34
N ARG A 11 -28.30 14.22 -6.09
CA ARG A 11 -29.34 15.11 -5.52
C ARG A 11 -28.93 15.71 -4.18
N LEU A 12 -29.23 16.99 -3.96
CA LEU A 12 -28.92 17.74 -2.73
C LEU A 12 -29.50 17.07 -1.47
N ASP A 13 -30.66 16.42 -1.58
CA ASP A 13 -31.29 15.67 -0.49
C ASP A 13 -30.43 14.49 -0.03
N SER A 14 -29.85 13.77 -1.01
CA SER A 14 -28.94 12.64 -0.77
C SER A 14 -27.63 13.11 -0.13
N TYR A 15 -27.09 14.24 -0.60
CA TYR A 15 -25.91 14.85 0.01
C TYR A 15 -26.16 15.27 1.46
N ALA A 16 -27.30 15.90 1.74
CA ALA A 16 -27.66 16.31 3.10
C ALA A 16 -27.89 15.10 4.03
N LEU A 17 -28.43 14.00 3.50
CA LEU A 17 -28.58 12.75 4.22
C LEU A 17 -27.22 12.11 4.52
N MET A 18 -26.34 12.04 3.52
CA MET A 18 -24.97 11.55 3.65
C MET A 18 -24.19 12.35 4.69
N HIS A 19 -24.21 13.69 4.61
CA HIS A 19 -23.52 14.56 5.58
C HIS A 19 -23.99 14.31 7.03
N ARG A 20 -25.29 14.09 7.26
CA ARG A 20 -25.81 13.76 8.61
C ARG A 20 -25.32 12.40 9.11
N TRP A 21 -25.24 11.39 8.23
CA TRP A 21 -24.74 10.07 8.60
C TRP A 21 -23.23 10.09 8.85
N LEU A 22 -22.45 10.68 7.95
CA LEU A 22 -21.01 10.85 8.11
C LEU A 22 -20.68 11.63 9.38
N GLY A 23 -21.41 12.71 9.68
CA GLY A 23 -21.25 13.45 10.92
C GLY A 23 -21.47 12.56 12.16
N ARG A 24 -22.52 11.74 12.18
CA ARG A 24 -22.80 10.81 13.31
C ARG A 24 -21.70 9.76 13.47
N VAL A 25 -21.18 9.21 12.37
CA VAL A 25 -20.09 8.22 12.41
C VAL A 25 -18.81 8.87 12.97
N ALA A 26 -18.43 10.04 12.45
CA ALA A 26 -17.24 10.77 12.91
C ALA A 26 -17.33 11.12 14.41
N ILE A 27 -18.51 11.47 14.90
CA ILE A 27 -18.80 11.72 16.31
C ILE A 27 -18.56 10.46 17.17
N VAL A 28 -19.06 9.30 16.74
CA VAL A 28 -18.93 8.06 17.49
C VAL A 28 -17.47 7.64 17.55
N GLU A 29 -16.77 7.73 16.43
CA GLU A 29 -15.34 7.45 16.33
C GLU A 29 -14.52 8.39 17.25
N ALA A 30 -14.81 9.70 17.22
CA ALA A 30 -14.14 10.68 18.08
C ALA A 30 -14.38 10.40 19.58
N LEU A 31 -15.58 9.96 19.96
CA LEU A 31 -15.89 9.59 21.34
C LEU A 31 -15.11 8.36 21.78
N VAL A 32 -15.10 7.30 20.97
CA VAL A 32 -14.34 6.07 21.23
C VAL A 32 -12.85 6.39 21.36
N HIS A 33 -12.30 7.18 20.43
CA HIS A 33 -10.92 7.62 20.45
C HIS A 33 -10.58 8.39 21.73
N THR A 34 -11.44 9.33 22.14
CA THR A 34 -11.24 10.13 23.36
C THR A 34 -11.23 9.26 24.62
N VAL A 35 -12.15 8.29 24.72
CA VAL A 35 -12.20 7.37 25.87
C VAL A 35 -10.98 6.45 25.90
N ALA A 36 -10.59 5.89 24.76
CA ALA A 36 -9.39 5.04 24.66
C ALA A 36 -8.12 5.81 25.04
N ALA A 37 -7.99 7.06 24.57
CA ALA A 37 -6.86 7.93 24.90
C ALA A 37 -6.82 8.29 26.40
N ALA A 38 -7.98 8.62 27.00
CA ALA A 38 -8.08 8.97 28.41
C ALA A 38 -7.70 7.83 29.36
N VAL A 39 -7.97 6.57 28.96
CA VAL A 39 -7.58 5.38 29.75
C VAL A 39 -6.11 5.04 29.55
N SER A 40 -5.56 5.29 28.36
CA SER A 40 -4.22 4.84 28.00
C SER A 40 -3.12 5.80 28.48
N HIS A 41 -3.34 7.11 28.43
CA HIS A 41 -2.28 8.10 28.65
C HIS A 41 -2.76 9.27 29.53
N PRO A 42 -2.00 9.66 30.58
CA PRO A 42 -2.30 10.86 31.34
C PRO A 42 -2.04 12.11 30.49
N LEU A 43 -2.98 13.07 30.51
CA LEU A 43 -2.86 14.32 29.77
C LEU A 43 -1.67 15.16 30.27
N ASN A 44 -0.82 15.61 29.35
CA ASN A 44 0.28 16.51 29.66
C ASN A 44 0.04 17.90 29.07
N PHE A 45 -0.41 18.83 29.92
CA PHE A 45 -0.73 20.22 29.55
C PHE A 45 0.47 21.05 29.05
N LYS A 46 1.69 20.50 29.02
CA LYS A 46 2.85 21.14 28.40
C LYS A 46 3.00 20.80 26.91
N ARG A 47 2.31 19.78 26.42
CA ARG A 47 2.40 19.31 25.03
C ARG A 47 1.32 19.98 24.18
N ALA A 48 1.72 20.65 23.10
CA ALA A 48 0.78 21.29 22.17
C ALA A 48 -0.23 20.31 21.57
N SER A 49 0.18 19.05 21.31
CA SER A 49 -0.70 17.99 20.80
C SER A 49 -1.81 17.60 21.79
N ASP A 50 -1.55 17.61 23.10
CA ASP A 50 -2.53 17.26 24.13
C ASP A 50 -3.54 18.42 24.34
N ILE A 51 -3.07 19.67 24.28
CA ILE A 51 -3.94 20.86 24.31
C ILE A 51 -4.83 20.89 23.06
N ALA A 52 -4.27 20.56 21.89
CA ALA A 52 -5.01 20.47 20.65
C ALA A 52 -6.05 19.33 20.68
N ALA A 53 -5.72 18.19 21.29
CA ALA A 53 -6.66 17.08 21.50
C ALA A 53 -7.87 17.52 22.36
N LEU A 54 -7.60 18.20 23.47
CA LEU A 54 -8.64 18.71 24.36
C LEU A 54 -9.52 19.75 23.67
N THR A 55 -8.89 20.65 22.91
CA THR A 55 -9.59 21.67 22.12
C THR A 55 -10.49 21.04 21.05
N ALA A 56 -10.01 20.01 20.35
CA ALA A 56 -10.80 19.26 19.38
C ALA A 56 -12.00 18.56 20.04
N CYS A 57 -11.78 17.92 21.19
CA CYS A 57 -12.84 17.24 21.95
C CYS A 57 -13.97 18.20 22.35
N ILE A 58 -13.62 19.36 22.94
CA ILE A 58 -14.58 20.39 23.34
C ILE A 58 -15.34 20.92 22.11
N THR A 59 -14.62 21.19 21.02
CA THR A 59 -15.22 21.75 19.80
C THR A 59 -16.20 20.76 19.16
N ILE A 60 -15.86 19.47 19.09
CA ILE A 60 -16.75 18.41 18.58
C ILE A 60 -17.98 18.26 19.48
N ALA A 61 -17.84 18.34 20.80
CA ALA A 61 -18.95 18.32 21.74
C ALA A 61 -19.92 19.50 21.55
N VAL A 62 -19.39 20.70 21.29
CA VAL A 62 -20.22 21.89 21.01
C VAL A 62 -20.93 21.76 19.65
N ILE A 63 -20.26 21.22 18.62
CA ILE A 63 -20.87 20.92 17.32
C ILE A 63 -22.03 19.94 17.50
N LEU A 64 -21.84 18.91 18.31
CA LEU A 64 -22.85 17.91 18.66
C LEU A 64 -24.10 18.51 19.28
N LEU A 65 -23.91 19.26 20.37
CA LEU A 65 -24.99 19.85 21.14
C LEU A 65 -25.76 20.87 20.30
N SER A 66 -25.06 21.75 19.59
CA SER A 66 -25.68 22.75 18.71
C SER A 66 -26.42 22.13 17.51
N SER A 67 -26.03 20.93 17.08
CA SER A 67 -26.67 20.19 15.97
C SER A 67 -27.94 19.44 16.37
N ILE A 68 -28.31 19.44 17.66
CA ILE A 68 -29.56 18.85 18.14
C ILE A 68 -30.74 19.53 17.43
N GLY A 69 -31.69 18.72 16.96
CA GLY A 69 -32.79 19.19 16.12
C GLY A 69 -33.59 20.34 16.73
N TYR A 70 -33.72 20.41 18.06
CA TYR A 70 -34.39 21.51 18.75
C TYR A 70 -33.67 22.86 18.55
N ILE A 71 -32.36 22.91 18.81
CA ILE A 71 -31.54 24.14 18.72
C ILE A 71 -31.42 24.58 17.27
N ARG A 72 -31.10 23.65 16.37
CA ARG A 72 -30.95 23.93 14.94
C ARG A 72 -32.24 24.50 14.31
N ARG A 73 -33.42 24.07 14.76
CA ARG A 73 -34.70 24.56 14.24
C ARG A 73 -35.06 25.96 14.74
N HIS A 74 -34.71 26.30 15.98
CA HIS A 74 -35.01 27.62 16.54
C HIS A 74 -34.02 28.71 16.11
N PHE A 75 -32.75 28.36 15.89
CA PHE A 75 -31.68 29.31 15.60
C PHE A 75 -30.86 28.91 14.37
N TYR A 76 -31.52 28.60 13.26
CA TYR A 76 -30.85 28.03 12.07
C TYR A 76 -29.72 28.90 11.49
N GLU A 77 -29.93 30.21 11.37
CA GLU A 77 -28.92 31.11 10.79
C GLU A 77 -27.67 31.22 11.68
N ILE A 78 -27.87 31.30 12.99
CA ILE A 78 -26.78 31.34 13.97
C ILE A 78 -26.07 29.98 13.97
N PHE A 79 -26.84 28.90 13.99
CA PHE A 79 -26.32 27.53 13.92
C PHE A 79 -25.45 27.32 12.70
N SER A 80 -25.90 27.66 11.49
CA SER A 80 -25.15 27.39 10.26
C SER A 80 -23.80 28.12 10.23
N LYS A 81 -23.75 29.39 10.64
CA LYS A 81 -22.52 30.19 10.72
C LYS A 81 -21.59 29.67 11.82
N ALA A 82 -22.12 29.39 13.00
CA ALA A 82 -21.35 28.86 14.12
C ALA A 82 -20.79 27.47 13.81
N HIS A 83 -21.58 26.59 13.18
CA HIS A 83 -21.18 25.25 12.77
C HIS A 83 -19.99 25.30 11.81
N LEU A 84 -20.01 26.20 10.82
CA LEU A 84 -18.89 26.37 9.89
C LEU A 84 -17.59 26.77 10.62
N VAL A 85 -17.68 27.74 11.54
CA VAL A 85 -16.53 28.21 12.33
C VAL A 85 -16.00 27.11 13.25
N LEU A 86 -16.90 26.41 13.94
CA LEU A 86 -16.53 25.31 14.82
C LEU A 86 -15.90 24.14 14.05
N VAL A 87 -16.38 23.81 12.85
CA VAL A 87 -15.78 22.79 11.99
C VAL A 87 -14.36 23.20 11.57
N ALA A 88 -14.16 24.46 11.16
CA ALA A 88 -12.82 24.97 10.82
C ALA A 88 -11.86 24.89 12.02
N LEU A 89 -12.33 25.26 13.21
CA LEU A 89 -11.56 25.16 14.46
C LEU A 89 -11.24 23.70 14.81
N ALA A 90 -12.22 22.79 14.69
CA ALA A 90 -12.03 21.37 14.94
C ALA A 90 -10.97 20.78 14.00
N LEU A 91 -11.02 21.11 12.71
CA LEU A 91 -10.02 20.66 11.73
C LEU A 91 -8.61 21.19 12.06
N ALA A 92 -8.49 22.47 12.44
CA ALA A 92 -7.20 23.03 12.86
C ALA A 92 -6.65 22.37 14.14
N ALA A 93 -7.52 22.08 15.12
CA ALA A 93 -7.14 21.39 16.34
C ALA A 93 -6.72 19.94 16.07
N ILE A 94 -7.45 19.21 15.20
CA ILE A 94 -7.09 17.84 14.77
C ILE A 94 -5.75 17.84 14.04
N TYR A 95 -5.49 18.85 13.20
CA TYR A 95 -4.22 19.00 12.49
C TYR A 95 -3.04 19.14 13.46
N VAL A 96 -3.17 19.99 14.48
CA VAL A 96 -2.12 20.18 15.50
C VAL A 96 -2.02 18.97 16.44
N HIS A 97 -3.14 18.29 16.71
CA HIS A 97 -3.16 17.07 17.50
C HIS A 97 -2.37 15.94 16.82
N THR A 98 -2.52 15.79 15.50
CA THR A 98 -1.88 14.75 14.70
C THR A 98 -0.45 15.17 14.35
N PRO A 99 0.59 14.67 15.04
CA PRO A 99 1.97 15.04 14.74
C PRO A 99 2.47 14.17 13.57
N SER A 100 1.75 14.18 12.45
CA SER A 100 2.23 13.60 11.21
C SER A 100 3.31 14.53 10.65
N LYS A 101 4.49 13.97 10.36
CA LYS A 101 5.65 14.76 9.95
C LYS A 101 5.49 15.47 8.60
N ASN A 102 4.45 15.23 7.80
CA ASN A 102 4.13 16.00 6.59
C ASN A 102 2.66 15.72 6.13
N PRO A 103 1.69 16.59 6.39
CA PRO A 103 0.29 16.35 6.05
C PRO A 103 -0.06 16.57 4.57
N PHE A 104 0.88 17.10 3.77
CA PHE A 104 0.70 17.41 2.33
C PHE A 104 1.56 16.56 1.40
N THR A 105 2.29 15.57 1.89
CA THR A 105 2.82 14.53 0.99
C THR A 105 1.64 13.73 0.48
N VAL A 106 1.21 14.01 -0.75
CA VAL A 106 0.34 13.09 -1.48
C VAL A 106 1.01 11.72 -1.41
N PRO A 107 0.38 10.71 -0.78
CA PRO A 107 0.92 9.37 -0.85
C PRO A 107 1.02 9.03 -2.34
N LYS A 108 2.20 8.63 -2.80
CA LYS A 108 2.34 8.13 -4.17
C LYS A 108 1.58 6.80 -4.22
N VAL A 109 0.33 6.86 -4.68
CA VAL A 109 -0.49 5.68 -4.87
C VAL A 109 -0.11 5.07 -6.21
N TYR A 110 0.57 3.92 -6.16
CA TYR A 110 0.85 3.11 -7.34
C TYR A 110 -0.27 2.08 -7.48
N LEU A 111 -1.16 2.27 -8.46
CA LEU A 111 -2.19 1.30 -8.78
C LEU A 111 -1.63 0.30 -9.80
N LEU A 112 -1.38 -0.92 -9.35
CA LEU A 112 -0.89 -2.00 -10.19
C LEU A 112 -2.07 -2.92 -10.54
N VAL A 113 -2.67 -2.68 -11.71
CA VAL A 113 -3.81 -3.46 -12.20
C VAL A 113 -3.31 -4.48 -13.21
N ALA A 114 -3.49 -5.78 -12.92
CA ALA A 114 -3.35 -6.80 -13.94
C ALA A 114 -4.49 -6.67 -14.96
N ALA A 115 -4.16 -6.56 -16.24
CA ALA A 115 -5.16 -6.49 -17.30
C ALA A 115 -6.00 -7.78 -17.31
N GLY A 116 -7.27 -7.66 -16.93
CA GLY A 116 -8.25 -8.72 -16.92
C GLY A 116 -9.39 -8.43 -17.89
N SER A 117 -10.08 -9.46 -18.35
CA SER A 117 -11.22 -9.35 -19.28
C SER A 117 -12.37 -8.56 -18.62
N GLY A 118 -12.46 -7.25 -18.84
CA GLY A 118 -13.54 -6.43 -18.28
C GLY A 118 -13.22 -4.92 -18.21
N PHE A 119 -13.20 -4.38 -16.99
CA PHE A 119 -13.11 -2.94 -16.67
C PHE A 119 -11.85 -2.21 -17.18
N THR A 120 -10.81 -2.92 -17.65
CA THR A 120 -9.54 -2.32 -18.08
C THR A 120 -9.50 -1.96 -19.58
N GLY A 121 -10.66 -1.92 -20.26
CA GLY A 121 -10.76 -1.64 -21.69
C GLY A 121 -10.99 -0.17 -22.07
N GLU A 122 -11.37 0.67 -21.11
CA GLU A 122 -11.65 2.09 -21.35
C GLU A 122 -10.46 2.97 -20.91
N PRO A 123 -10.00 3.93 -21.75
CA PRO A 123 -8.75 4.67 -21.53
C PRO A 123 -8.81 5.76 -20.45
N GLU A 124 -10.00 6.23 -20.08
CA GLU A 124 -10.21 7.17 -18.98
C GLU A 124 -11.39 6.71 -18.13
N LEU A 125 -11.11 6.29 -16.89
CA LEU A 125 -12.12 5.85 -15.94
C LEU A 125 -12.04 6.72 -14.69
N GLU A 126 -13.16 7.37 -14.32
CA GLU A 126 -13.27 7.97 -12.99
C GLU A 126 -13.42 6.86 -11.96
N ALA A 127 -12.42 6.72 -11.08
CA ALA A 127 -12.41 5.74 -10.02
C ALA A 127 -12.45 6.43 -8.65
N LEU A 128 -13.33 5.95 -7.77
CA LEU A 128 -13.32 6.31 -6.36
C LEU A 128 -12.41 5.33 -5.62
N VAL A 129 -11.39 5.85 -4.95
CA VAL A 129 -10.48 5.05 -4.12
C VAL A 129 -10.97 5.09 -2.67
N GLU A 130 -11.39 3.94 -2.15
CA GLU A 130 -11.69 3.75 -0.73
C GLU A 130 -10.54 2.97 -0.09
N GLY A 131 -10.01 3.45 1.04
CA GLY A 131 -8.83 2.87 1.69
C GLY A 131 -8.06 3.90 2.53
N PRO A 132 -6.95 3.49 3.17
CA PRO A 132 -6.25 2.21 3.01
C PRO A 132 -6.86 1.06 3.81
N TYR A 133 -6.81 -0.14 3.23
CA TYR A 133 -7.10 -1.40 3.90
C TYR A 133 -5.83 -2.24 3.94
N GLY A 134 -5.45 -2.73 5.12
CA GLY A 134 -4.26 -3.55 5.32
C GLY A 134 -3.47 -3.14 6.56
N ARG A 135 -2.63 -4.06 7.05
CA ARG A 135 -1.74 -3.82 8.19
C ARG A 135 -0.35 -3.42 7.71
N GLU A 136 0.19 -2.34 8.29
CA GLU A 136 1.58 -1.95 8.04
C GLU A 136 2.54 -2.95 8.71
N LEU A 137 3.47 -3.49 7.94
CA LEU A 137 4.54 -4.32 8.46
C LEU A 137 5.72 -3.43 8.88
N ASP A 138 6.04 -3.39 10.19
CA ASP A 138 7.27 -2.73 10.65
C ASP A 138 8.50 -3.51 10.18
N LEU A 139 9.14 -3.04 9.10
CA LEU A 139 10.41 -3.58 8.59
C LEU A 139 11.61 -2.70 8.98
N GLU A 140 11.35 -1.51 9.53
CA GLU A 140 12.35 -0.46 9.78
C GLU A 140 13.33 -0.83 10.91
N SER A 141 12.90 -1.71 11.81
CA SER A 141 13.68 -2.18 12.96
C SER A 141 14.70 -3.29 12.62
N TYR A 142 14.66 -3.86 11.41
CA TYR A 142 15.54 -4.94 10.96
C TYR A 142 16.70 -4.41 10.13
N GLY A 143 17.87 -5.02 10.28
CA GLY A 143 19.06 -4.63 9.54
C GLY A 143 19.19 -5.36 8.19
N THR A 144 18.67 -6.58 8.07
CA THR A 144 18.51 -7.30 6.80
C THR A 144 17.03 -7.56 6.53
N VAL A 145 16.57 -7.25 5.32
CA VAL A 145 15.19 -7.48 4.89
C VAL A 145 15.21 -8.34 3.62
N LEU A 146 14.63 -9.53 3.70
CA LEU A 146 14.43 -10.45 2.57
C LEU A 146 12.97 -10.41 2.14
N LEU A 147 12.71 -10.05 0.89
CA LEU A 147 11.36 -9.88 0.34
C LEU A 147 11.14 -10.93 -0.73
N PHE A 148 10.17 -11.82 -0.51
CA PHE A 148 9.77 -12.84 -1.48
C PHE A 148 8.45 -12.46 -2.13
N ALA A 149 8.40 -12.54 -3.45
CA ALA A 149 7.22 -12.29 -4.26
C ALA A 149 7.04 -13.36 -5.33
N THR A 150 5.79 -13.74 -5.60
CA THR A 150 5.43 -14.53 -6.80
C THR A 150 4.38 -13.79 -7.62
N GLY A 151 4.54 -13.73 -8.95
CA GLY A 151 3.53 -13.11 -9.83
C GLY A 151 3.21 -11.67 -9.44
N ILE A 152 1.93 -11.35 -9.25
CA ILE A 152 1.47 -10.01 -8.84
C ILE A 152 1.83 -9.63 -7.39
N GLY A 153 2.27 -10.59 -6.57
CA GLY A 153 2.66 -10.35 -5.18
C GLY A 153 3.78 -9.31 -5.01
N ILE A 154 4.53 -9.03 -6.09
CA ILE A 154 5.51 -7.94 -6.15
C ILE A 154 4.90 -6.58 -5.82
N ALA A 155 3.62 -6.37 -6.14
CA ALA A 155 2.90 -5.14 -5.84
C ALA A 155 2.86 -4.83 -4.33
N GLY A 156 2.84 -5.86 -3.50
CA GLY A 156 2.89 -5.72 -2.05
C GLY A 156 4.29 -5.42 -1.52
N GLN A 157 5.36 -5.84 -2.21
CA GLN A 157 6.73 -5.70 -1.71
C GLN A 157 7.41 -4.38 -2.11
N LEU A 158 7.13 -3.85 -3.30
CA LEU A 158 7.78 -2.63 -3.80
C LEU A 158 7.52 -1.36 -2.95
N PRO A 159 6.33 -1.15 -2.37
CA PRO A 159 6.10 -0.04 -1.45
C PRO A 159 7.05 -0.11 -0.24
N TYR A 160 7.26 -1.30 0.32
CA TYR A 160 8.19 -1.49 1.43
C TYR A 160 9.65 -1.21 1.01
N VAL A 161 10.07 -1.64 -0.18
CA VAL A 161 11.40 -1.28 -0.69
C VAL A 161 11.56 0.23 -0.80
N THR A 162 10.54 0.92 -1.32
CA THR A 162 10.53 2.39 -1.44
C THR A 162 10.67 3.05 -0.07
N GLN A 163 9.86 2.64 0.91
CA GLN A 163 9.89 3.16 2.29
C GLN A 163 11.25 2.92 2.95
N LEU A 164 11.82 1.72 2.79
CA LEU A 164 13.13 1.38 3.37
C LEU A 164 14.27 2.17 2.74
N LEU A 165 14.25 2.41 1.42
CA LEU A 165 15.24 3.25 0.75
C LEU A 165 15.14 4.71 1.18
N GLU A 166 13.92 5.27 1.24
CA GLU A 166 13.70 6.65 1.69
C GLU A 166 14.11 6.82 3.17
N GLY A 167 13.70 5.89 4.02
CA GLY A 167 14.10 5.86 5.43
C GLY A 167 15.60 5.66 5.64
N TYR A 168 16.28 4.97 4.72
CA TYR A 168 17.74 4.81 4.76
C TYR A 168 18.45 6.14 4.46
N HIS A 169 18.03 6.85 3.41
CA HIS A 169 18.56 8.18 3.07
C HIS A 169 18.37 9.19 4.20
N ASP A 170 17.21 9.13 4.86
CA ASP A 170 16.86 9.99 5.98
C ASP A 170 17.48 9.56 7.32
N CYS A 171 18.28 8.49 7.35
CA CYS A 171 18.82 7.89 8.57
C CYS A 171 17.75 7.51 9.63
N LYS A 172 16.53 7.15 9.19
CA LYS A 172 15.39 6.79 10.07
C LYS A 172 15.28 5.29 10.33
N VAL A 173 15.80 4.45 9.42
CA VAL A 173 15.67 2.98 9.50
C VAL A 173 17.01 2.30 9.81
N LYS A 174 16.93 1.12 10.43
CA LYS A 174 18.11 0.29 10.73
C LYS A 174 18.56 -0.57 9.56
N THR A 175 17.74 -0.72 8.53
CA THR A 175 18.00 -1.56 7.37
C THR A 175 19.28 -1.17 6.65
N ARG A 176 20.14 -2.15 6.39
CA ARG A 176 21.43 -2.02 5.69
C ARG A 176 21.57 -2.99 4.52
N ARG A 177 20.70 -3.99 4.43
CA ARG A 177 20.65 -4.95 3.33
C ARG A 177 19.19 -5.25 2.98
N ILE A 178 18.84 -5.12 1.71
CA ILE A 178 17.54 -5.44 1.15
C ILE A 178 17.77 -6.41 -0.02
N ALA A 179 17.20 -7.61 0.06
CA ALA A 179 17.21 -8.56 -1.04
C ALA A 179 15.76 -8.83 -1.46
N LEU A 180 15.47 -8.61 -2.74
CA LEU A 180 14.16 -8.83 -3.33
C LEU A 180 14.24 -10.01 -4.31
N PHE A 181 13.51 -11.07 -4.01
CA PHE A 181 13.41 -12.27 -4.81
C PHE A 181 12.02 -12.34 -5.44
N TRP A 182 11.96 -12.39 -6.76
CA TRP A 182 10.71 -12.38 -7.51
C TRP A 182 10.61 -13.54 -8.50
N GLU A 183 9.68 -14.46 -8.25
CA GLU A 183 9.38 -15.58 -9.15
C GLU A 183 8.20 -15.24 -10.09
N LEU A 184 8.36 -15.54 -11.38
CA LEU A 184 7.45 -15.18 -12.45
C LEU A 184 7.24 -16.34 -13.43
N ASP A 185 6.01 -16.53 -13.88
CA ASP A 185 5.69 -17.52 -14.91
C ASP A 185 6.12 -17.13 -16.32
N SER A 186 6.31 -15.83 -16.54
CA SER A 186 6.54 -15.23 -17.86
C SER A 186 7.39 -13.98 -17.74
N GLU A 187 8.39 -13.86 -18.62
CA GLU A 187 9.24 -12.66 -18.72
C GLU A 187 8.44 -11.41 -19.12
N LEU A 188 7.35 -11.58 -19.89
CA LEU A 188 6.45 -10.49 -20.26
C LEU A 188 5.85 -9.80 -19.01
N HIS A 189 5.64 -10.56 -17.93
CA HIS A 189 5.13 -10.02 -16.67
C HIS A 189 6.22 -9.30 -15.85
N ALA A 190 7.49 -9.31 -16.25
CA ALA A 190 8.50 -8.46 -15.61
C ALA A 190 8.43 -7.01 -16.15
N ALA A 191 8.02 -6.85 -17.42
CA ALA A 191 8.11 -5.58 -18.13
C ALA A 191 7.26 -4.46 -17.50
N TRP A 192 6.06 -4.78 -16.98
CA TRP A 192 5.15 -3.77 -16.41
C TRP A 192 5.65 -3.14 -15.10
N VAL A 193 6.61 -3.77 -14.42
CA VAL A 193 7.23 -3.26 -13.19
C VAL A 193 8.65 -2.75 -13.45
N ALA A 194 9.21 -3.02 -14.63
CA ALA A 194 10.62 -2.79 -14.93
C ALA A 194 11.05 -1.34 -14.67
N ASP A 195 10.23 -0.36 -15.06
CA ASP A 195 10.55 1.05 -14.85
C ASP A 195 10.50 1.45 -13.38
N MET A 196 9.59 0.86 -12.61
CA MET A 196 9.53 1.07 -11.17
C MET A 196 10.75 0.47 -10.47
N MET A 197 11.20 -0.73 -10.87
CA MET A 197 12.43 -1.34 -10.37
C MET A 197 13.67 -0.51 -10.72
N LYS A 198 13.77 -0.02 -11.97
CA LYS A 198 14.87 0.87 -12.38
C LYS A 198 14.91 2.13 -11.54
N GLU A 199 13.77 2.73 -11.22
CA GLU A 199 13.70 3.90 -10.34
C GLU A 199 14.17 3.58 -8.92
N LEU A 200 13.80 2.42 -8.36
CA LEU A 200 14.31 1.99 -7.05
C LEU A 200 15.83 1.83 -7.04
N LEU A 201 16.39 1.19 -8.08
CA LEU A 201 17.83 1.04 -8.23
C LEU A 201 18.55 2.38 -8.38
N ARG A 202 17.95 3.34 -9.11
CA ARG A 202 18.48 4.70 -9.27
C ARG A 202 18.51 5.46 -7.94
N ARG A 203 17.49 5.26 -7.09
CA ARG A 203 17.45 5.86 -5.75
C ARG A 203 18.44 5.23 -4.78
N ASP A 204 18.80 3.96 -4.97
CA ASP A 204 19.74 3.28 -4.09
C ASP A 204 21.21 3.61 -4.39
N THR A 205 21.64 4.80 -3.95
CA THR A 205 23.02 5.29 -4.12
C THR A 205 24.07 4.48 -3.36
N LYS A 206 23.69 3.73 -2.32
CA LYS A 206 24.62 2.96 -1.45
C LYS A 206 24.62 1.46 -1.75
N ARG A 207 23.89 1.02 -2.78
CA ARG A 207 23.81 -0.36 -3.25
C ARG A 207 23.40 -1.34 -2.14
N ILE A 208 22.43 -0.93 -1.31
CA ILE A 208 21.87 -1.80 -0.26
C ILE A 208 20.80 -2.77 -0.79
N LEU A 209 20.25 -2.50 -1.98
CA LEU A 209 19.19 -3.28 -2.65
C LEU A 209 19.76 -4.21 -3.72
N ASP A 210 19.45 -5.49 -3.61
CA ASP A 210 19.70 -6.50 -4.65
C ASP A 210 18.36 -7.05 -5.15
N ILE A 211 18.19 -7.18 -6.47
CA ILE A 211 16.96 -7.69 -7.09
C ILE A 211 17.31 -8.91 -7.93
N ARG A 212 16.71 -10.06 -7.59
CA ARG A 212 16.85 -11.31 -8.34
C ARG A 212 15.50 -11.78 -8.86
N LEU A 213 15.43 -12.04 -10.16
CA LEU A 213 14.25 -12.52 -10.85
C LEU A 213 14.43 -14.00 -11.21
N PHE A 214 13.38 -14.79 -10.99
CA PHE A 214 13.31 -16.20 -11.31
C PHE A 214 12.18 -16.41 -12.32
N ILE A 215 12.53 -16.77 -13.56
CA ILE A 215 11.55 -16.91 -14.65
C ILE A 215 11.35 -18.39 -14.95
N LEU A 216 10.12 -18.86 -14.79
CA LEU A 216 9.73 -20.27 -14.96
C LEU A 216 9.44 -20.63 -16.42
N GLY A 217 9.06 -19.69 -17.28
CA GLY A 217 8.71 -19.98 -18.66
C GLY A 217 8.39 -18.76 -19.52
N ASN A 218 7.87 -19.02 -20.75
CA ASN A 218 7.51 -18.02 -21.75
C ASN A 218 8.60 -16.96 -21.97
N PHE A 219 9.81 -17.43 -22.28
CA PHE A 219 10.97 -16.58 -22.54
C PHE A 219 10.74 -15.72 -23.79
N LEU A 220 11.19 -14.46 -23.77
CA LEU A 220 11.02 -13.54 -24.90
C LEU A 220 11.93 -13.91 -26.09
N SER A 221 13.08 -14.52 -25.80
CA SER A 221 14.05 -14.95 -26.81
C SER A 221 13.96 -16.46 -27.04
N ASN A 222 13.93 -16.86 -28.32
CA ASN A 222 14.02 -18.26 -28.73
C ASN A 222 15.39 -18.90 -28.46
N GLN A 223 16.39 -18.10 -28.06
CA GLN A 223 17.74 -18.57 -27.69
C GLN A 223 17.92 -18.76 -26.19
N THR A 224 16.91 -18.41 -25.38
CA THR A 224 16.96 -18.56 -23.93
C THR A 224 16.49 -19.94 -23.52
N HIS A 225 17.31 -20.61 -22.72
CA HIS A 225 17.06 -21.94 -22.20
C HIS A 225 16.87 -21.92 -20.68
N LEU A 226 16.17 -22.93 -20.16
CA LEU A 226 16.03 -23.12 -18.72
C LEU A 226 17.42 -23.37 -18.11
N GLY A 227 17.73 -22.67 -17.03
CA GLY A 227 19.03 -22.68 -16.36
C GLY A 227 19.97 -21.54 -16.79
N ASP A 228 19.61 -20.78 -17.83
CA ASP A 228 20.39 -19.62 -18.24
C ASP A 228 20.36 -18.51 -17.18
N ASN A 229 21.39 -17.67 -17.22
CA ASN A 229 21.46 -16.45 -16.41
C ASN A 229 21.59 -15.25 -17.35
N ALA A 230 20.77 -14.23 -17.12
CA ALA A 230 20.82 -12.94 -17.78
C ALA A 230 21.01 -11.83 -16.77
N ARG A 231 21.70 -10.78 -17.19
CA ARG A 231 21.87 -9.54 -16.42
C ARG A 231 21.32 -8.36 -17.20
N PRO A 232 19.99 -8.16 -17.22
CA PRO A 232 19.36 -7.05 -17.94
C PRO A 232 19.75 -5.66 -17.40
N GLY A 233 20.41 -5.60 -16.23
CA GLY A 233 21.05 -4.39 -15.71
C GLY A 233 22.22 -4.72 -14.80
N GLU A 234 22.89 -3.70 -14.27
CA GLU A 234 24.08 -3.87 -13.42
C GLU A 234 23.77 -4.54 -12.06
N ARG A 235 22.50 -4.50 -11.64
CA ARG A 235 22.02 -4.91 -10.32
C ARG A 235 20.69 -5.67 -10.36
N ILE A 236 20.40 -6.25 -11.52
CA ILE A 236 19.24 -7.10 -11.73
C ILE A 236 19.77 -8.41 -12.27
N ASP A 237 19.76 -9.43 -11.42
CA ASP A 237 20.14 -10.78 -11.82
C ASP A 237 18.86 -11.54 -12.18
N MET A 238 18.81 -12.08 -13.39
CA MET A 238 17.67 -12.83 -13.91
C MET A 238 18.12 -14.25 -14.17
N THR A 239 17.47 -15.22 -13.54
CA THR A 239 17.75 -16.63 -13.71
C THR A 239 16.52 -17.34 -14.25
N TYR A 240 16.69 -18.13 -15.30
CA TYR A 240 15.61 -18.88 -15.94
C TYR A 240 15.43 -20.24 -15.27
N LYS A 241 15.15 -20.25 -13.96
CA LYS A 241 14.89 -21.47 -13.18
C LYS A 241 13.97 -21.16 -12.00
N PRO A 242 13.33 -22.18 -11.39
CA PRO A 242 12.57 -22.00 -10.16
C PRO A 242 13.42 -21.41 -9.04
N MET A 243 12.81 -20.56 -8.22
CA MET A 243 13.50 -19.97 -7.08
C MET A 243 13.86 -21.07 -6.07
N ASP A 244 15.14 -21.16 -5.72
CA ASP A 244 15.63 -22.01 -4.64
C ASP A 244 15.68 -21.18 -3.36
N ALA A 245 14.64 -21.27 -2.54
CA ALA A 245 14.53 -20.44 -1.36
C ALA A 245 15.59 -20.75 -0.30
N GLU A 246 16.05 -22.00 -0.23
CA GLU A 246 17.03 -22.45 0.77
C GLU A 246 18.39 -21.80 0.49
N ASP A 247 18.91 -22.00 -0.71
CA ASP A 247 20.17 -21.41 -1.19
C ASP A 247 20.18 -19.87 -1.04
N LEU A 248 19.05 -19.22 -1.35
CA LEU A 248 18.94 -17.76 -1.28
C LEU A 248 18.94 -17.23 0.15
N ILE A 249 18.27 -17.92 1.07
CA ILE A 249 18.28 -17.52 2.47
C ILE A 249 19.67 -17.77 3.06
N GLU A 250 20.27 -18.92 2.81
CA GLU A 250 21.61 -19.25 3.30
C GLU A 250 22.66 -18.25 2.82
N SER A 251 22.70 -17.95 1.51
CA SER A 251 23.63 -16.98 0.95
C SER A 251 23.45 -15.56 1.52
N GLU A 252 22.22 -15.12 1.77
CA GLU A 252 21.99 -13.82 2.42
C GLU A 252 22.26 -13.84 3.92
N MET A 253 22.21 -15.01 4.57
CA MET A 253 22.53 -15.14 5.99
C MET A 253 24.03 -14.97 6.25
N GLU A 254 24.90 -15.41 5.34
CA GLU A 254 26.35 -15.20 5.45
C GLU A 254 26.71 -13.71 5.52
N CYS A 255 26.02 -12.88 4.74
CA CYS A 255 26.31 -11.44 4.61
C CYS A 255 25.37 -10.55 5.44
N ARG A 256 24.56 -11.12 6.34
CA ARG A 256 23.51 -10.38 7.05
C ARG A 256 24.03 -9.23 7.91
N LYS A 257 23.17 -8.25 8.15
CA LYS A 257 23.43 -7.08 8.99
C LYS A 257 22.38 -7.04 10.09
N GLY A 258 22.74 -7.43 11.31
CA GLY A 258 21.80 -7.43 12.43
C GLY A 258 20.65 -8.43 12.26
N ARG A 259 19.48 -8.09 12.83
CA ARG A 259 18.27 -8.93 12.75
C ARG A 259 17.73 -8.99 11.33
N THR A 260 17.26 -10.17 10.95
CA THR A 260 16.71 -10.45 9.62
C THR A 260 15.19 -10.58 9.71
N VAL A 261 14.49 -9.97 8.75
CA VAL A 261 13.08 -10.25 8.49
C VAL A 261 12.91 -10.86 7.11
N VAL A 262 12.10 -11.90 7.03
CA VAL A 262 11.65 -12.53 5.80
C VAL A 262 10.19 -12.12 5.59
N SER A 263 9.92 -11.35 4.55
CA SER A 263 8.60 -10.89 4.16
C SER A 263 8.08 -11.72 2.98
N LEU A 264 6.90 -12.30 3.08
CA LEU A 264 6.31 -13.15 2.05
C LEU A 264 5.06 -12.52 1.43
N CYS A 265 5.07 -12.41 0.11
CA CYS A 265 3.90 -12.12 -0.73
C CYS A 265 3.89 -13.12 -1.90
N THR A 266 3.75 -14.39 -1.55
CA THR A 266 3.89 -15.53 -2.47
C THR A 266 2.64 -16.39 -2.48
N ASN A 267 2.53 -17.29 -3.46
CA ASN A 267 1.50 -18.33 -3.44
C ASN A 267 1.67 -19.25 -2.20
N ASP A 268 0.64 -20.04 -1.89
CA ASP A 268 0.62 -20.89 -0.69
C ASP A 268 1.72 -21.97 -0.71
N GLU A 269 2.02 -22.54 -1.88
CA GLU A 269 3.07 -23.55 -2.03
C GLU A 269 4.45 -23.01 -1.62
N ARG A 270 4.86 -21.89 -2.22
CA ARG A 270 6.12 -21.20 -1.91
C ARG A 270 6.15 -20.65 -0.48
N SER A 271 5.01 -20.15 0.00
CA SER A 271 4.92 -19.65 1.38
C SER A 271 5.17 -20.78 2.40
N ASN A 272 4.60 -21.97 2.16
CA ASN A 272 4.80 -23.12 3.02
C ASN A 272 6.25 -23.62 2.99
N GLU A 273 6.84 -23.71 1.80
CA GLU A 273 8.25 -24.08 1.61
C GLU A 273 9.19 -23.15 2.40
N ILE A 274 9.08 -21.82 2.19
CA ILE A 274 9.91 -20.84 2.89
C ILE A 274 9.68 -20.89 4.41
N ARG A 275 8.44 -21.10 4.84
CA ARG A 275 8.11 -21.21 6.27
C ARG A 275 8.82 -22.41 6.90
N GLU A 276 8.85 -23.55 6.25
CA GLU A 276 9.55 -24.74 6.78
C GLU A 276 11.06 -24.54 6.79
N ILE A 277 11.65 -23.94 5.75
CA ILE A 277 13.09 -23.60 5.71
C ILE A 277 13.45 -22.67 6.88
N VAL A 278 12.72 -21.56 7.06
CA VAL A 278 12.97 -20.60 8.14
C VAL A 278 12.80 -21.25 9.52
N ARG A 279 11.87 -22.21 9.67
CA ARG A 279 11.70 -22.97 10.92
C ARG A 279 12.87 -23.90 11.19
N CYS A 280 13.43 -24.54 10.17
CA CYS A 280 14.59 -25.43 10.28
C CYS A 280 15.86 -24.68 10.69
N LEU A 281 16.01 -23.40 10.32
CA LEU A 281 17.17 -22.58 10.70
C LEU A 281 17.28 -22.34 12.21
N LEU A 282 16.17 -22.45 12.97
CA LEU A 282 16.10 -22.28 14.43
C LEU A 282 16.77 -21.00 14.99
N ASP A 283 16.95 -19.98 14.16
CA ASP A 283 17.61 -18.73 14.53
C ASP A 283 16.60 -17.74 15.13
N LYS A 284 16.90 -17.24 16.34
CA LYS A 284 16.06 -16.29 17.07
C LYS A 284 16.08 -14.88 16.47
N ASP A 285 17.06 -14.58 15.62
CA ASP A 285 17.21 -13.29 14.95
C ASP A 285 16.54 -13.24 13.58
N ILE A 286 15.89 -14.31 13.14
CA ILE A 286 15.10 -14.38 11.90
C ILE A 286 13.61 -14.32 12.24
N HIS A 287 12.92 -13.32 11.70
CA HIS A 287 11.47 -13.16 11.85
C HIS A 287 10.76 -13.33 10.52
N LEU A 288 9.71 -14.14 10.49
CA LEU A 288 8.84 -14.29 9.33
C LEU A 288 7.63 -13.35 9.44
N LYS A 289 7.35 -12.59 8.37
CA LYS A 289 6.18 -11.74 8.22
C LYS A 289 5.48 -12.05 6.90
N GLU A 290 4.18 -12.29 6.93
CA GLU A 290 3.39 -12.57 5.73
C GLU A 290 2.45 -11.39 5.46
N LEU A 291 2.35 -10.99 4.19
CA LEU A 291 1.32 -10.05 3.78
C LEU A 291 -0.04 -10.75 3.74
N GLU A 292 -1.11 -10.00 4.00
CA GLU A 292 -2.49 -10.51 3.94
C GLU A 292 -2.87 -10.95 2.52
N PHE A 293 -2.33 -10.27 1.51
CA PHE A 293 -2.53 -10.63 0.12
C PHE A 293 -1.65 -11.82 -0.27
N ARG A 294 -2.27 -12.86 -0.82
CA ARG A 294 -1.60 -14.02 -1.39
C ARG A 294 -1.91 -14.13 -2.88
N PRO A 295 -0.90 -14.05 -3.76
CA PRO A 295 -1.12 -14.20 -5.19
C PRO A 295 -1.60 -15.63 -5.52
N PRO A 296 -2.60 -15.78 -6.40
CA PRO A 296 -3.06 -17.08 -6.84
C PRO A 296 -1.99 -17.79 -7.71
N PRO A 297 -2.04 -19.13 -7.81
CA PRO A 297 -1.11 -19.89 -8.63
C PRO A 297 -1.26 -19.60 -10.13
N ALA A 298 -0.15 -19.73 -10.85
CA ALA A 298 -0.03 -19.53 -12.31
C ALA A 298 -1.10 -20.24 -13.17
N SER A 299 -1.52 -21.42 -12.71
CA SER A 299 -2.49 -22.28 -13.41
C SER A 299 -3.89 -21.66 -13.47
N GLU A 300 -4.21 -20.79 -12.52
CA GLU A 300 -5.53 -20.16 -12.38
C GLU A 300 -5.72 -19.03 -13.41
N TYR A 301 -4.66 -18.25 -13.68
CA TYR A 301 -4.66 -17.21 -14.72
C TYR A 301 -4.88 -17.74 -16.15
N LYS A 302 -4.52 -19.01 -16.43
CA LYS A 302 -4.74 -19.63 -17.74
C LYS A 302 -6.20 -20.03 -17.97
N LYS A 303 -7.01 -20.20 -16.92
CA LYS A 303 -8.44 -20.52 -17.03
C LYS A 303 -9.25 -19.32 -17.51
N ASP A 304 -8.96 -18.12 -17.00
CA ASP A 304 -9.71 -16.89 -17.35
C ASP A 304 -9.50 -16.42 -18.80
N ARG A 305 -8.39 -16.80 -19.45
CA ARG A 305 -8.15 -16.51 -20.87
C ARG A 305 -8.95 -17.39 -21.84
N LYS A 306 -9.66 -18.44 -21.36
CA LYS A 306 -10.48 -19.33 -22.19
C LYS A 306 -11.98 -18.93 -22.24
N GLY A 307 -12.34 -17.73 -21.81
CA GLY A 307 -13.62 -17.11 -22.19
C GLY A 307 -13.63 -16.77 -23.70
N PRO A 308 -14.80 -16.67 -24.37
CA PRO A 308 -14.87 -16.63 -25.82
C PRO A 308 -14.27 -15.32 -26.37
N PHE A 309 -12.99 -15.37 -26.71
CA PHE A 309 -12.27 -14.28 -27.37
C PHE A 309 -12.66 -14.30 -28.85
N ASN A 310 -13.68 -13.53 -29.22
CA ASN A 310 -14.11 -13.38 -30.61
C ASN A 310 -13.15 -12.43 -31.34
N ALA A 311 -12.15 -13.00 -32.01
CA ALA A 311 -11.03 -12.31 -32.66
C ALA A 311 -11.40 -11.44 -33.88
N ASP A 312 -12.69 -11.21 -34.14
CA ASP A 312 -13.18 -10.48 -35.32
C ASP A 312 -13.40 -8.96 -35.08
N ARG A 313 -13.24 -8.47 -33.84
CA ARG A 313 -13.47 -7.05 -33.51
C ARG A 313 -12.25 -6.13 -33.60
N SER A 314 -11.03 -6.66 -33.71
CA SER A 314 -9.80 -5.84 -33.66
C SER A 314 -9.39 -5.20 -35.00
N LYS A 315 -10.16 -5.38 -36.09
CA LYS A 315 -9.84 -4.82 -37.41
C LYS A 315 -10.56 -3.52 -37.77
N ARG A 316 -11.32 -2.91 -36.84
CA ARG A 316 -12.22 -1.77 -37.19
C ARG A 316 -11.88 -0.41 -36.57
N THR A 317 -10.73 -0.25 -35.92
CA THR A 317 -10.39 1.03 -35.24
C THR A 317 -8.96 1.52 -35.56
N ILE A 318 -8.54 1.42 -36.82
CA ILE A 318 -7.43 2.23 -37.36
C ILE A 318 -7.97 2.96 -38.59
N GLU A 319 -8.84 3.94 -38.36
CA GLU A 319 -9.09 5.06 -39.27
C GLU A 319 -9.97 6.09 -38.54
N LYS A 320 -9.47 7.33 -38.43
CA LYS A 320 -10.07 8.54 -37.81
C LYS A 320 -9.90 8.55 -36.28
N VAL A 321 -9.26 9.53 -35.62
CA VAL A 321 -8.92 10.93 -35.90
C VAL A 321 -7.51 11.20 -35.38
#